data_AF-A0A366WL73-F1
#
_entry.id   AF-A0A366WL73-F1
#
_cell.length_a   1.000
_cell.length_b   1.000
_cell.length_c   1.000
_cell.angle_alpha   90.00
_cell.angle_beta   90.00
_cell.angle_gamma   90.00
#
_symmetry.space_group_name_H-M   'P 1'
#
loop_
_entity.id
_entity.type
_entity.pdbx_description
1 polymer ?
#
loop_
_entity_poly.entity_id
_entity_poly.type
_entity_poly.pdbx_seq_one_letter_code
_entity_poly.pdbx_strand_id
1 'polypeptide(L)'
;MAQNQSAAEALTGAAQGAVLRPGRSADPAPATELPEADQAADQEVATVEADSIQTDAVPVESIGDADPVQAESRQRTLRLMLRQCDRVLLLDFDLLAMNDWPDNFSVAAARRSRDLWLFSALVAAAIFLSGLTGFVPAWIAGGGFGAFIIILLLGIPAVRRIYTPKPSYLDLLIRRQRMMRDARKHAEHLEGKEGLIWQCARMNDFNPALKNTRFSSLLRLSEQKALPRALSRREHVRLYLIYLLEAEKAYSRVQAAFFEGNQNAIDRGWQEAAAVPEDRA
;
A
#
# COMPACT_ATOMS: atom_id res chain seq x y z
N MET A 1 62.29 17.04 -14.01
CA MET A 1 62.10 17.07 -12.54
C MET A 1 61.16 18.22 -12.22
N ALA A 2 60.32 18.04 -11.20
CA ALA A 2 59.28 18.94 -10.69
C ALA A 2 57.93 18.95 -11.44
N GLN A 3 56.95 18.20 -10.89
CA GLN A 3 55.64 18.70 -10.43
C GLN A 3 54.68 17.50 -10.26
N ASN A 4 54.52 17.04 -9.02
CA ASN A 4 53.38 16.24 -8.52
C ASN A 4 53.46 16.23 -6.98
N GLN A 5 53.33 17.41 -6.37
CA GLN A 5 53.31 17.57 -4.90
C GLN A 5 51.93 17.98 -4.35
N SER A 6 50.92 18.20 -5.19
CA SER A 6 49.59 18.67 -4.74
C SER A 6 48.59 17.57 -4.37
N ALA A 7 48.93 16.29 -4.53
CA ALA A 7 48.01 15.17 -4.23
C ALA A 7 48.22 14.56 -2.83
N ALA A 8 49.34 14.82 -2.16
CA ALA A 8 49.69 14.20 -0.87
C ALA A 8 49.23 15.04 0.35
N GLU A 9 48.96 16.34 0.18
CA GLU A 9 48.52 17.23 1.28
C GLU A 9 47.00 17.30 1.45
N ALA A 10 46.20 16.80 0.51
CA ALA A 10 44.74 16.81 0.60
C ALA A 10 44.16 15.62 1.41
N LEU A 11 44.96 14.59 1.70
CA LEU A 11 44.53 13.35 2.38
C LEU A 11 44.88 13.31 3.88
N THR A 12 45.63 14.28 4.40
CA THR A 12 46.02 14.36 5.82
C THR A 12 45.14 15.29 6.66
N GLY A 13 44.18 15.99 6.05
CA GLY A 13 43.24 16.90 6.75
C GLY A 13 41.91 16.29 7.19
N ALA A 14 41.61 15.04 6.81
CA ALA A 14 40.28 14.42 6.99
C ALA A 14 40.22 13.35 8.09
N ALA A 15 41.16 13.35 9.04
CA ALA A 15 41.23 12.37 10.12
C ALA A 15 41.48 13.05 11.48
N GLN A 16 40.57 13.92 11.90
CA GLN A 16 40.49 14.39 13.30
C GLN A 16 39.04 14.36 13.77
N GLY A 17 38.83 13.72 14.91
CA GLY A 17 37.58 13.11 15.35
C GLY A 17 36.41 14.07 15.52
N ALA A 18 35.23 13.59 15.11
CA ALA A 18 33.95 14.13 15.52
C ALA A 18 33.74 13.88 17.02
N VAL A 19 34.16 14.83 17.86
CA VAL A 19 33.89 14.86 19.29
C VAL A 19 32.52 15.52 19.49
N LEU A 20 31.52 14.73 19.87
CA LEU A 20 30.22 15.24 20.33
C LEU A 20 30.41 15.89 21.70
N ARG A 21 30.11 17.18 21.80
CA ARG A 21 30.24 17.99 23.02
C ARG A 21 28.96 17.81 23.85
N PRO A 22 29.01 17.25 25.08
CA PRO A 22 27.84 17.13 25.92
C PRO A 22 27.56 18.42 26.71
N GLY A 23 26.27 18.80 26.76
CA GLY A 23 25.68 19.58 27.85
C GLY A 23 25.77 21.11 27.79
N ARG A 24 24.65 21.75 27.42
CA ARG A 24 24.26 23.04 28.01
C ARG A 24 22.78 22.97 28.38
N SER A 25 22.48 23.20 29.66
CA SER A 25 21.15 23.25 30.25
C SER A 25 20.36 24.46 29.74
N ALA A 26 19.05 24.29 29.56
CA ALA A 26 18.12 25.35 29.16
C ALA A 26 18.06 26.49 30.19
N ASP A 27 18.13 27.75 29.74
CA ASP A 27 17.85 28.93 30.55
C ASP A 27 16.32 29.07 30.78
N PRO A 28 15.88 29.50 31.98
CA PRO A 28 14.46 29.63 32.31
C PRO A 28 13.83 30.88 31.68
N ALA A 29 12.63 30.71 31.11
CA ALA A 29 11.80 31.80 30.59
C ALA A 29 11.19 32.66 31.72
N PRO A 30 11.07 33.99 31.54
CA PRO A 30 10.33 34.83 32.48
C PRO A 30 8.82 34.76 32.25
N ALA A 31 8.09 34.66 33.36
CA ALA A 31 6.64 34.61 33.45
C ALA A 31 5.98 35.98 33.23
N THR A 32 4.93 36.03 32.41
CA THR A 32 3.86 37.06 32.47
C THR A 32 2.52 36.47 32.00
N GLU A 33 1.63 36.27 32.98
CA GLU A 33 0.16 36.42 33.01
C GLU A 33 -0.75 35.86 31.88
N LEU A 34 -1.64 34.96 32.32
CA LEU A 34 -2.82 34.41 31.63
C LEU A 34 -3.90 35.48 31.37
N PRO A 35 -4.80 35.26 30.38
CA PRO A 35 -6.08 34.64 30.74
C PRO A 35 -6.55 33.51 29.80
N GLU A 36 -7.47 32.73 30.36
CA GLU A 36 -8.10 31.46 29.96
C GLU A 36 -8.65 31.37 28.53
N ALA A 37 -8.45 30.21 27.86
CA ALA A 37 -9.52 29.24 27.54
C ALA A 37 -9.07 28.18 26.52
N ASP A 38 -9.33 26.92 26.87
CA ASP A 38 -9.60 25.73 26.04
C ASP A 38 -8.54 25.11 25.10
N GLN A 39 -7.94 24.03 25.62
CA GLN A 39 -7.89 22.66 25.08
C GLN A 39 -7.60 22.46 23.57
N ALA A 40 -6.43 21.88 23.26
CA ALA A 40 -6.34 20.56 22.61
C ALA A 40 -4.91 20.16 22.21
N ALA A 41 -4.55 18.93 22.61
CA ALA A 41 -3.69 17.97 21.90
C ALA A 41 -2.16 18.22 21.82
N ASP A 42 -1.46 17.56 22.74
CA ASP A 42 -0.22 16.82 22.48
C ASP A 42 -0.36 15.91 21.25
N GLN A 43 0.66 15.81 20.40
CA GLN A 43 1.55 14.65 20.41
C GLN A 43 2.66 14.78 19.35
N GLU A 44 3.88 14.91 19.89
CA GLU A 44 5.13 14.57 19.23
C GLU A 44 5.21 13.07 18.91
N VAL A 45 5.88 12.81 17.79
CA VAL A 45 6.26 11.50 17.29
C VAL A 45 7.53 11.06 18.00
N ALA A 46 7.46 9.98 18.77
CA ALA A 46 8.62 9.24 19.25
C ALA A 46 8.58 7.81 18.72
N THR A 47 9.56 7.51 17.87
CA THR A 47 10.00 6.17 17.45
C THR A 47 10.64 5.42 18.63
N VAL A 48 10.25 4.16 18.83
CA VAL A 48 11.05 3.17 19.59
C VAL A 48 11.02 1.84 18.84
N GLU A 49 12.22 1.29 18.66
CA GLU A 49 12.54 -0.03 18.09
C GLU A 49 12.16 -1.20 19.01
N ALA A 50 12.15 -2.39 18.40
CA ALA A 50 12.05 -3.74 18.93
C ALA A 50 12.50 -3.97 20.38
N ASP A 51 11.69 -4.70 21.15
CA ASP A 51 11.87 -6.14 21.44
C ASP A 51 10.79 -6.59 22.44
N SER A 52 10.60 -7.91 22.56
CA SER A 52 9.82 -8.66 23.55
C SER A 52 8.36 -9.01 23.21
N ILE A 53 8.23 -10.33 23.06
CA ILE A 53 7.04 -11.19 23.03
C ILE A 53 6.06 -10.81 24.14
N GLN A 54 4.83 -10.48 23.75
CA GLN A 54 3.65 -10.70 24.59
C GLN A 54 2.65 -11.52 23.79
N THR A 55 2.75 -12.82 23.99
CA THR A 55 1.67 -13.76 23.72
C THR A 55 0.52 -13.36 24.64
N ASP A 56 -0.36 -12.49 24.14
CA ASP A 56 -1.70 -12.34 24.72
C ASP A 56 -2.41 -13.66 24.46
N ALA A 57 -2.23 -14.56 25.43
CA ALA A 57 -3.09 -15.69 25.64
C ALA A 57 -4.52 -15.14 25.77
N VAL A 58 -5.33 -15.41 24.76
CA VAL A 58 -6.79 -15.38 24.90
C VAL A 58 -7.10 -16.15 26.18
N PRO A 59 -7.91 -15.60 27.11
CA PRO A 59 -8.33 -16.34 28.28
C PRO A 59 -9.12 -17.55 27.80
N VAL A 60 -8.46 -18.69 27.74
CA VAL A 60 -9.11 -20.00 27.64
C VAL A 60 -9.90 -20.12 28.93
N GLU A 61 -11.21 -19.91 28.82
CA GLU A 61 -12.14 -20.20 29.89
C GLU A 61 -11.80 -21.56 30.49
N SER A 62 -11.74 -21.58 31.82
CA SER A 62 -11.43 -22.74 32.64
C SER A 62 -12.06 -24.02 32.07
N ILE A 63 -11.18 -24.94 31.69
CA ILE A 63 -11.52 -26.29 31.27
C ILE A 63 -12.00 -27.06 32.51
N GLY A 64 -13.25 -26.84 32.89
CA GLY A 64 -13.98 -27.60 33.90
C GLY A 64 -15.36 -27.88 33.34
N ASP A 65 -15.65 -29.15 33.06
CA ASP A 65 -16.94 -29.68 32.59
C ASP A 65 -17.55 -28.99 31.36
N ALA A 66 -16.86 -29.07 30.22
CA ALA A 66 -17.52 -28.86 28.93
C ALA A 66 -18.33 -30.11 28.58
N ASP A 67 -19.65 -30.00 28.49
CA ASP A 67 -20.51 -31.08 28.01
C ASP A 67 -20.13 -31.49 26.58
N PRO A 68 -20.21 -32.79 26.21
CA PRO A 68 -19.89 -33.28 24.87
C PRO A 68 -20.70 -32.55 23.78
N VAL A 69 -21.95 -32.18 24.08
CA VAL A 69 -22.85 -31.44 23.18
C VAL A 69 -22.33 -30.02 22.90
N GLN A 70 -21.75 -29.35 23.90
CA GLN A 70 -21.18 -28.01 23.72
C GLN A 70 -19.90 -28.08 22.87
N ALA A 71 -19.05 -29.07 23.10
CA ALA A 71 -17.85 -29.30 22.30
C ALA A 71 -18.18 -29.53 20.82
N GLU A 72 -19.20 -30.36 20.54
CA GLU A 72 -19.65 -30.63 19.18
C GLU A 72 -20.17 -29.36 18.48
N SER A 73 -21.01 -28.57 19.17
CA SER A 73 -21.56 -27.33 18.62
C SER A 73 -20.46 -26.30 18.27
N ARG A 74 -19.42 -26.21 19.12
CA ARG A 74 -18.24 -25.36 18.92
C ARG A 74 -17.46 -25.81 17.67
N GLN A 75 -17.18 -27.10 17.53
CA GLN A 75 -16.47 -27.63 16.37
C GLN A 75 -17.25 -27.47 15.06
N ARG A 76 -18.57 -27.69 15.08
CA ARG A 76 -19.45 -27.41 13.92
C ARG A 76 -19.36 -25.94 13.51
N THR A 77 -19.35 -25.03 14.48
CA THR A 77 -19.24 -23.58 14.24
C THR A 77 -17.90 -23.21 13.64
N LEU A 78 -16.79 -23.72 14.19
CA LEU A 78 -15.44 -23.49 13.65
C LEU A 78 -15.28 -24.04 12.23
N ARG A 79 -15.82 -25.23 11.96
CA ARG A 79 -15.81 -25.82 10.61
C ARG A 79 -16.56 -24.96 9.60
N LEU A 80 -17.72 -24.39 9.98
CA LEU A 80 -18.46 -23.47 9.12
C LEU A 80 -17.69 -22.17 8.89
N MET A 81 -17.06 -21.61 9.92
CA MET A 81 -16.22 -20.41 9.79
C MET A 81 -15.05 -20.63 8.83
N LEU A 82 -14.33 -21.75 8.97
CA LEU A 82 -13.21 -22.09 8.08
C LEU A 82 -13.68 -22.25 6.63
N ARG A 83 -14.81 -22.95 6.39
CA ARG A 83 -15.35 -23.12 5.03
C ARG A 83 -15.76 -21.79 4.39
N GLN A 84 -16.33 -20.87 5.16
CA GLN A 84 -16.74 -19.54 4.68
C GLN A 84 -15.52 -18.64 4.39
N CYS A 85 -14.51 -18.69 5.25
CA CYS A 85 -13.34 -17.82 5.18
C CYS A 85 -12.18 -18.41 4.36
N ASP A 86 -12.31 -19.62 3.82
CA ASP A 86 -11.25 -20.34 3.07
C ASP A 86 -10.67 -19.52 1.92
N ARG A 87 -11.51 -18.68 1.32
CA ARG A 87 -11.13 -17.82 0.20
C ARG A 87 -10.11 -16.75 0.54
N VAL A 88 -9.92 -16.43 1.83
CA VAL A 88 -8.84 -15.54 2.28
C VAL A 88 -7.47 -16.09 1.88
N LEU A 89 -7.32 -17.41 1.79
CA LEU A 89 -6.07 -18.07 1.38
C LEU A 89 -5.74 -17.89 -0.11
N LEU A 90 -6.72 -17.49 -0.93
CA LEU A 90 -6.52 -17.19 -2.36
C LEU A 90 -6.12 -15.74 -2.62
N LEU A 91 -5.73 -15.02 -1.57
CA LEU A 91 -5.24 -13.65 -1.66
C LEU A 91 -3.95 -13.57 -2.47
N ASP A 92 -3.93 -12.68 -3.47
CA ASP A 92 -2.71 -12.31 -4.18
C ASP A 92 -2.21 -10.98 -3.61
N PHE A 93 -1.10 -11.05 -2.86
CA PHE A 93 -0.49 -9.88 -2.25
C PHE A 93 0.01 -8.89 -3.28
N ASP A 94 0.65 -9.34 -4.36
CA ASP A 94 1.31 -8.47 -5.33
C ASP A 94 0.29 -7.61 -6.09
N LEU A 95 -0.85 -8.21 -6.46
CA LEU A 95 -1.94 -7.50 -7.11
C LEU A 95 -2.57 -6.43 -6.22
N LEU A 96 -2.79 -6.72 -4.93
CA LEU A 96 -3.45 -5.79 -4.01
C LEU A 96 -2.51 -4.75 -3.41
N ALA A 97 -1.24 -5.13 -3.17
CA ALA A 97 -0.23 -4.21 -2.65
C ALA A 97 0.07 -3.10 -3.66
N MET A 98 -0.08 -3.40 -4.96
CA MET A 98 0.22 -2.47 -6.06
C MET A 98 1.60 -1.82 -5.85
N ASN A 99 2.62 -2.65 -5.63
CA ASN A 99 3.98 -2.19 -5.28
C ASN A 99 4.54 -1.23 -6.34
N ASP A 100 4.30 -1.55 -7.62
CA ASP A 100 4.73 -0.76 -8.78
C ASP A 100 3.83 0.44 -9.13
N TRP A 101 3.08 0.98 -8.16
CA TRP A 101 2.23 2.15 -8.41
C TRP A 101 3.07 3.34 -8.88
N PRO A 102 2.84 3.90 -10.08
CA PRO A 102 3.68 4.97 -10.60
C PRO A 102 3.53 6.20 -9.72
N ASP A 103 4.66 6.69 -9.23
CA ASP A 103 4.73 7.78 -8.28
C ASP A 103 4.25 9.11 -8.88
N ASN A 104 3.70 9.99 -8.03
CA ASN A 104 3.21 11.30 -8.42
C ASN A 104 4.32 12.18 -9.00
N PHE A 105 5.54 12.05 -8.50
CA PHE A 105 6.70 12.74 -9.06
C PHE A 105 6.97 12.33 -10.51
N SER A 106 6.96 11.02 -10.79
CA SER A 106 7.17 10.50 -12.16
C SER A 106 6.12 11.00 -13.15
N VAL A 107 4.87 11.10 -12.71
CA VAL A 107 3.75 11.60 -13.52
C VAL A 107 3.89 13.11 -13.76
N ALA A 108 4.28 13.88 -12.73
CA ALA A 108 4.52 15.31 -12.85
C ALA A 108 5.72 15.62 -13.77
N ALA A 109 6.81 14.88 -13.64
CA ALA A 109 7.98 14.99 -14.51
C ALA A 109 7.63 14.65 -15.97
N ALA A 110 6.86 13.59 -16.20
CA ALA A 110 6.38 13.21 -17.52
C ALA A 110 5.47 14.30 -18.13
N ARG A 111 4.57 14.88 -17.33
CA ARG A 111 3.72 16.01 -17.74
C ARG A 111 4.54 17.24 -18.15
N ARG A 112 5.52 17.64 -17.32
CA ARG A 112 6.41 18.76 -17.63
C ARG A 112 7.20 18.54 -18.92
N SER A 113 7.71 17.31 -19.15
CA SER A 113 8.43 16.99 -20.38
C SER A 113 7.55 17.12 -21.63
N ARG A 114 6.28 16.73 -21.54
CA ARG A 114 5.29 16.88 -22.62
C ARG A 114 4.95 18.34 -22.86
N ASP A 115 4.70 19.09 -21.79
CA ASP A 115 4.30 20.49 -21.89
C ASP A 115 5.45 21.35 -22.44
N LEU A 116 6.71 21.07 -22.07
CA LEU A 116 7.91 21.69 -22.67
C LEU A 116 8.04 21.36 -24.16
N TRP A 117 7.79 20.11 -24.54
CA TRP A 117 7.80 19.70 -25.94
C TRP A 117 6.72 20.44 -26.76
N LEU A 118 5.48 20.47 -26.28
CA LEU A 118 4.38 21.22 -26.92
C LEU A 118 4.69 22.72 -27.01
N PHE A 119 5.27 23.29 -25.94
CA PHE A 119 5.67 24.69 -25.95
C PHE A 119 6.73 24.96 -27.02
N SER A 120 7.75 24.10 -27.13
CA SER A 120 8.77 24.24 -28.18
C SER A 120 8.18 24.12 -29.59
N ALA A 121 7.23 23.20 -29.80
CA ALA A 121 6.53 23.03 -31.07
C ALA A 121 5.66 24.26 -31.40
N LEU A 122 4.95 24.81 -30.42
CA LEU A 122 4.13 26.01 -30.58
C LEU A 122 4.99 27.23 -30.93
N VAL A 123 6.11 27.43 -30.25
CA VAL A 123 7.04 28.53 -30.55
C VAL A 123 7.60 28.41 -31.97
N ALA A 124 8.04 27.21 -32.38
CA ALA A 124 8.52 26.97 -33.74
C ALA A 124 7.42 27.21 -34.80
N ALA A 125 6.19 26.78 -34.52
CA ALA A 125 5.04 27.06 -35.38
C ALA A 125 4.75 28.57 -35.49
N ALA A 126 4.77 29.30 -34.37
CA ALA A 126 4.56 30.75 -34.37
C ALA A 126 5.63 31.49 -35.20
N ILE A 127 6.90 31.08 -35.10
CA ILE A 127 8.00 31.64 -35.93
C ILE A 127 7.74 31.37 -37.41
N PHE A 128 7.33 30.14 -37.76
CA PHE A 128 7.00 29.78 -39.13
C PHE A 128 5.82 30.59 -39.69
N LEU A 129 4.72 30.71 -38.94
CA LEU A 129 3.55 31.51 -39.34
C LEU A 129 3.89 33.00 -39.48
N SER A 130 4.72 33.53 -38.58
CA SER A 130 5.21 34.92 -38.69
C SER A 130 6.06 35.14 -39.94
N GLY A 131 6.85 34.14 -40.34
CA GLY A 131 7.57 34.13 -41.62
C GLY A 131 6.67 34.17 -42.86
N LEU A 132 5.55 33.46 -42.85
CA LEU A 132 4.58 33.46 -43.96
C LEU A 132 3.90 34.83 -44.15
N THR A 133 3.73 35.59 -43.07
CA THR A 133 3.14 36.94 -43.12
C THR A 133 4.14 38.03 -43.56
N GLY A 134 5.39 37.66 -43.85
CA GLY A 134 6.43 38.60 -44.29
C GLY A 134 7.04 39.46 -43.18
N PHE A 135 6.68 39.18 -41.91
CA PHE A 135 7.19 39.93 -40.76
C PHE A 135 8.63 39.53 -40.39
N VAL A 136 9.08 38.34 -40.80
CA VAL A 136 10.38 37.77 -40.45
C VAL A 136 11.12 37.33 -41.73
N PRO A 137 12.46 37.54 -41.83
CA PRO A 137 13.26 37.10 -42.97
C PRO A 137 13.11 35.61 -43.32
N ALA A 138 13.14 35.29 -44.62
CA ALA A 138 12.89 33.94 -45.16
C ALA A 138 13.83 32.85 -44.60
N TRP A 139 15.08 33.17 -44.30
CA TRP A 139 16.05 32.22 -43.72
C TRP A 139 15.68 31.80 -42.29
N ILE A 140 15.10 32.70 -41.50
CA ILE A 140 14.59 32.41 -40.15
C ILE A 140 13.29 31.63 -40.25
N ALA A 141 12.41 31.98 -41.20
CA ALA A 141 11.17 31.25 -41.46
C ALA A 141 11.44 29.78 -41.86
N GLY A 142 12.41 29.54 -42.76
CA GLY A 142 12.83 28.20 -43.16
C GLY A 142 13.49 27.41 -42.01
N GLY A 143 14.32 28.07 -41.19
CA GLY A 143 14.89 27.47 -39.98
C GLY A 143 13.83 27.06 -38.95
N GLY A 144 12.83 27.91 -38.73
CA GLY A 144 11.68 27.63 -37.86
C GLY A 144 10.85 26.44 -38.35
N PHE A 145 10.64 26.32 -39.67
CA PHE A 145 9.97 25.18 -40.27
C PHE A 145 10.74 23.86 -40.08
N GLY A 146 12.05 23.87 -40.31
CA GLY A 146 12.91 22.70 -40.09
C GLY A 146 12.93 22.27 -38.63
N ALA A 147 13.08 23.22 -37.70
CA ALA A 147 13.01 22.96 -36.26
C ALA A 147 11.63 22.40 -35.86
N PHE A 148 10.55 22.95 -36.41
CA PHE A 148 9.18 22.48 -36.16
C PHE A 148 9.01 21.01 -36.57
N ILE A 149 9.46 20.62 -37.76
CA ILE A 149 9.37 19.22 -38.23
C ILE A 149 10.20 18.27 -37.36
N ILE A 150 11.43 18.67 -36.98
CA ILE A 150 12.30 17.86 -36.12
C ILE A 150 11.65 17.66 -34.74
N ILE A 151 11.11 18.73 -34.14
CA ILE A 151 10.40 18.65 -32.85
C ILE A 151 9.19 17.73 -32.99
N LEU A 152 8.43 17.83 -34.08
CA LEU A 152 7.24 17.01 -34.32
C LEU A 152 7.57 15.52 -34.45
N LEU A 153 8.66 15.18 -35.15
CA LEU A 153 9.19 13.81 -35.24
C LEU A 153 9.61 13.26 -33.87
N LEU A 154 10.20 14.09 -33.01
CA LEU A 154 10.60 13.72 -31.65
C LEU A 154 9.40 13.46 -30.71
N GLY A 155 8.20 13.93 -31.10
CA GLY A 155 6.94 13.63 -30.42
C GLY A 155 6.37 12.25 -30.73
N ILE A 156 6.81 11.61 -31.82
CA ILE A 156 6.33 10.28 -32.20
C ILE A 156 6.91 9.26 -31.22
N PRO A 157 6.08 8.46 -30.53
CA PRO A 157 6.54 7.55 -29.47
C PRO A 157 7.54 6.49 -29.97
N ALA A 158 7.48 6.12 -31.26
CA ALA A 158 8.43 5.20 -31.88
C ALA A 158 9.85 5.78 -31.97
N VAL A 159 9.98 7.05 -32.40
CA VAL A 159 11.28 7.73 -32.49
C VAL A 159 11.79 8.07 -31.09
N ARG A 160 10.89 8.54 -30.20
CA ARG A 160 11.24 8.86 -28.82
C ARG A 160 11.75 7.65 -28.03
N ARG A 161 11.18 6.46 -28.23
CA ARG A 161 11.62 5.23 -27.54
C ARG A 161 13.08 4.86 -27.83
N ILE A 162 13.61 5.23 -28.99
CA ILE A 162 15.01 4.99 -29.37
C ILE A 162 15.95 5.94 -28.61
N TYR A 163 15.50 7.18 -28.36
CA TYR A 163 16.32 8.23 -27.74
C TYR A 163 16.11 8.40 -26.23
N THR A 164 14.99 7.94 -25.67
CA THR A 164 14.71 8.12 -24.24
C THR A 164 13.80 6.98 -23.73
N PRO A 165 14.29 6.15 -22.79
CA PRO A 165 13.52 5.04 -22.21
C PRO A 165 12.46 5.48 -21.18
N LYS A 166 12.26 6.79 -20.98
CA LYS A 166 11.32 7.31 -19.97
C LYS A 166 9.87 7.04 -20.41
N PRO A 167 9.02 6.47 -19.55
CA PRO A 167 7.63 6.19 -19.87
C PRO A 167 6.85 7.48 -20.20
N SER A 168 5.93 7.39 -21.16
CA SER A 168 5.07 8.52 -21.51
C SER A 168 4.06 8.80 -20.39
N TYR A 169 3.58 10.05 -20.29
CA TYR A 169 2.53 10.42 -19.34
C TYR A 169 1.26 9.55 -19.51
N LEU A 170 0.86 9.28 -20.76
CA LEU A 170 -0.29 8.41 -21.04
C LEU A 170 -0.03 6.96 -20.62
N ASP A 171 1.19 6.45 -20.81
CA ASP A 171 1.57 5.10 -20.39
C ASP A 171 1.45 4.97 -18.87
N LEU A 172 1.89 5.97 -18.11
CA LEU A 172 1.75 6.01 -16.65
C LEU A 172 0.28 6.03 -16.21
N LEU A 173 -0.57 6.81 -16.87
CA LEU A 173 -2.00 6.86 -16.56
C LEU A 173 -2.70 5.53 -16.89
N ILE A 174 -2.41 4.95 -18.06
CA ILE A 174 -2.95 3.66 -18.48
C ILE A 174 -2.50 2.58 -17.51
N ARG A 175 -1.23 2.59 -17.07
CA ARG A 175 -0.71 1.66 -16.06
C ARG A 175 -1.44 1.79 -14.73
N ARG A 176 -1.67 3.01 -14.21
CA ARG A 176 -2.49 3.25 -13.00
C ARG A 176 -3.89 2.66 -13.12
N GLN A 177 -4.56 2.93 -14.24
CA GLN A 177 -5.91 2.43 -14.48
C GLN A 177 -5.97 0.91 -14.61
N ARG A 178 -4.96 0.30 -15.25
CA ARG A 178 -4.87 -1.17 -15.36
C ARG A 178 -4.73 -1.80 -13.98
N MET A 179 -3.75 -1.37 -13.18
CA MET A 179 -3.55 -1.90 -11.82
C MET A 179 -4.78 -1.73 -10.92
N MET A 180 -5.46 -0.58 -10.97
CA MET A 180 -6.72 -0.39 -10.23
C MET A 180 -7.83 -1.33 -10.70
N ARG A 181 -7.92 -1.58 -12.01
CA ARG A 181 -8.93 -2.50 -12.57
C ARG A 181 -8.61 -3.94 -12.19
N ASP A 182 -7.34 -4.32 -12.21
CA ASP A 182 -6.90 -5.68 -11.89
C ASP A 182 -7.10 -5.96 -10.39
N ALA A 183 -6.72 -5.02 -9.51
CA ALA A 183 -6.99 -5.12 -8.07
C ALA A 183 -8.50 -5.18 -7.76
N ARG A 184 -9.33 -4.40 -8.46
CA ARG A 184 -10.79 -4.46 -8.32
C ARG A 184 -11.38 -5.80 -8.76
N LYS A 185 -10.92 -6.34 -9.90
CA LYS A 185 -11.35 -7.66 -10.37
C LYS A 185 -10.92 -8.76 -9.41
N HIS A 186 -9.73 -8.66 -8.82
CA HIS A 186 -9.29 -9.60 -7.80
C HIS A 186 -10.15 -9.51 -6.54
N ALA A 187 -10.44 -8.30 -6.06
CA ALA A 187 -11.35 -8.11 -4.93
C ALA A 187 -12.77 -8.60 -5.24
N GLU A 188 -13.29 -8.36 -6.45
CA GLU A 188 -14.58 -8.89 -6.90
C GLU A 188 -14.57 -10.42 -6.96
N HIS A 189 -13.46 -11.00 -7.42
CA HIS A 189 -13.25 -12.43 -7.32
C HIS A 189 -13.35 -12.81 -5.85
N LEU A 190 -12.41 -12.42 -4.98
CA LEU A 190 -12.37 -12.80 -3.56
C LEU A 190 -13.70 -12.63 -2.81
N GLU A 191 -14.40 -11.49 -2.92
CA GLU A 191 -15.67 -11.25 -2.23
C GLU A 191 -16.79 -12.21 -2.65
N GLY A 192 -16.82 -12.61 -3.93
CA GLY A 192 -17.85 -13.49 -4.46
C GLY A 192 -19.27 -12.94 -4.27
N LYS A 193 -20.24 -13.85 -4.02
CA LYS A 193 -21.67 -13.50 -3.90
C LYS A 193 -22.09 -13.07 -2.50
N GLU A 194 -21.32 -13.47 -1.49
CA GLU A 194 -21.72 -13.40 -0.08
C GLU A 194 -20.95 -12.34 0.72
N GLY A 195 -19.81 -11.85 0.20
CA GLY A 195 -18.98 -10.84 0.86
C GLY A 195 -18.01 -11.47 1.86
N LEU A 196 -16.75 -11.62 1.44
CA LEU A 196 -15.72 -12.32 2.21
C LEU A 196 -15.39 -11.59 3.51
N ILE A 197 -15.22 -10.26 3.47
CA ILE A 197 -14.90 -9.47 4.67
C ILE A 197 -16.00 -9.65 5.73
N TRP A 198 -17.27 -9.60 5.32
CA TRP A 198 -18.40 -9.74 6.24
C TRP A 198 -18.42 -11.12 6.91
N GLN A 199 -18.08 -12.19 6.18
CA GLN A 199 -17.93 -13.52 6.77
C GLN A 199 -16.74 -13.59 7.73
N CYS A 200 -15.60 -13.02 7.34
CA CYS A 200 -14.39 -12.99 8.15
C CYS A 200 -14.56 -12.19 9.44
N ALA A 201 -15.53 -11.28 9.50
CA ALA A 201 -15.85 -10.51 10.70
C ALA A 201 -16.24 -11.40 11.90
N ARG A 202 -16.73 -12.62 11.63
CA ARG A 202 -17.07 -13.62 12.66
C ARG A 202 -15.86 -14.22 13.36
N MET A 203 -14.67 -14.08 12.79
CA MET A 203 -13.40 -14.55 13.39
C MET A 203 -12.78 -13.51 14.35
N ASN A 204 -13.52 -12.44 14.67
CA ASN A 204 -13.05 -11.36 15.55
C ASN A 204 -12.63 -11.85 16.95
N ASP A 205 -13.22 -12.93 17.44
CA ASP A 205 -12.87 -13.55 18.73
C ASP A 205 -11.42 -14.05 18.74
N PHE A 206 -10.88 -14.47 17.59
CA PHE A 206 -9.50 -14.97 17.44
C PHE A 206 -8.50 -13.86 17.06
N ASN A 207 -8.99 -12.76 16.48
CA ASN A 207 -8.18 -11.58 16.20
C ASN A 207 -9.02 -10.30 16.37
N PRO A 208 -8.88 -9.57 17.50
CA PRO A 208 -9.67 -8.37 17.76
C PRO A 208 -9.33 -7.22 16.82
N ALA A 209 -8.21 -7.27 16.08
CA ALA A 209 -7.84 -6.27 15.08
C ALA A 209 -8.92 -6.12 13.99
N LEU A 210 -9.67 -7.19 13.68
CA LEU A 210 -10.76 -7.17 12.70
C LEU A 210 -11.91 -6.24 13.12
N LYS A 211 -12.09 -5.99 14.42
CA LYS A 211 -13.15 -5.11 14.96
C LYS A 211 -12.78 -3.62 14.93
N ASN A 212 -11.57 -3.26 14.49
CA ASN A 212 -11.13 -1.88 14.47
C ASN A 212 -12.09 -0.99 13.64
N THR A 213 -12.42 0.19 14.15
CA THR A 213 -13.35 1.15 13.53
C THR A 213 -12.94 1.54 12.11
N ARG A 214 -11.64 1.51 11.79
CA ARG A 214 -11.10 1.75 10.44
C ARG A 214 -11.69 0.79 9.40
N PHE A 215 -12.03 -0.44 9.78
CA PHE A 215 -12.59 -1.46 8.88
C PHE A 215 -14.12 -1.46 8.84
N SER A 216 -14.80 -0.72 9.72
CA SER A 216 -16.27 -0.68 9.80
C SER A 216 -16.92 -0.29 8.45
N SER A 217 -16.32 0.66 7.73
CA SER A 217 -16.81 1.08 6.42
C SER A 217 -16.66 -0.04 5.37
N LEU A 218 -15.53 -0.77 5.37
CA LEU A 218 -15.32 -1.91 4.47
C LEU A 218 -16.29 -3.05 4.77
N LEU A 219 -16.54 -3.33 6.05
CA LEU A 219 -17.51 -4.34 6.50
C LEU A 219 -18.92 -4.03 5.99
N ARG A 220 -19.39 -2.79 6.18
CA ARG A 220 -20.70 -2.36 5.70
C ARG A 220 -20.80 -2.43 4.17
N LEU A 221 -19.73 -2.10 3.45
CA LEU A 221 -19.70 -2.18 1.99
C LEU A 221 -19.67 -3.62 1.46
N SER A 222 -19.00 -4.54 2.17
CA SER A 222 -18.99 -5.98 1.87
C SER A 222 -20.37 -6.59 2.11
N GLU A 223 -21.02 -6.24 3.22
CA GLU A 223 -22.41 -6.64 3.51
C GLU A 223 -23.38 -6.19 2.39
N GLN A 224 -23.22 -4.97 1.90
CA GLN A 224 -24.01 -4.42 0.80
C GLN A 224 -23.58 -4.91 -0.59
N LYS A 225 -22.54 -5.76 -0.68
CA LYS A 225 -21.99 -6.30 -1.94
C LYS A 225 -21.51 -5.23 -2.92
N ALA A 226 -21.21 -4.05 -2.40
CA ALA A 226 -20.77 -2.89 -3.18
C ALA A 226 -19.26 -2.62 -3.05
N LEU A 227 -18.54 -3.47 -2.29
CA LEU A 227 -17.13 -3.29 -1.97
C LEU A 227 -16.22 -3.11 -3.22
N PRO A 228 -16.24 -4.00 -4.24
CA PRO A 228 -15.32 -3.85 -5.37
C PRO A 228 -15.55 -2.52 -6.13
N ARG A 229 -16.80 -2.05 -6.18
CA ARG A 229 -17.16 -0.78 -6.79
C ARG A 229 -16.69 0.41 -5.94
N ALA A 230 -16.69 0.31 -4.63
CA ALA A 230 -16.21 1.35 -3.71
C ALA A 230 -14.67 1.49 -3.69
N LEU A 231 -13.92 0.44 -4.07
CA LEU A 231 -12.44 0.43 -4.17
C LEU A 231 -11.90 1.28 -5.32
N SER A 232 -12.16 2.59 -5.30
CA SER A 232 -11.76 3.55 -6.33
C SER A 232 -10.38 4.17 -6.10
N ARG A 233 -9.92 4.21 -4.86
CA ARG A 233 -8.65 4.82 -4.45
C ARG A 233 -7.67 3.75 -3.99
N ARG A 234 -6.37 4.01 -4.18
CA ARG A 234 -5.29 3.14 -3.71
C ARG A 234 -5.37 2.90 -2.20
N GLU A 235 -5.70 3.94 -1.44
CA GLU A 235 -5.84 3.88 0.03
C GLU A 235 -6.86 2.83 0.46
N HIS A 236 -8.02 2.77 -0.22
CA HIS A 236 -9.07 1.79 0.10
C HIS A 236 -8.63 0.36 -0.25
N VAL A 237 -7.90 0.17 -1.37
CA VAL A 237 -7.36 -1.14 -1.74
C VAL A 237 -6.30 -1.58 -0.74
N ARG A 238 -5.43 -0.67 -0.28
CA ARG A 238 -4.44 -0.96 0.76
C ARG A 238 -5.10 -1.31 2.10
N LEU A 239 -6.15 -0.58 2.48
CA LEU A 239 -6.92 -0.88 3.69
C LEU A 239 -7.58 -2.26 3.59
N TYR A 240 -8.11 -2.60 2.41
CA TYR A 240 -8.65 -3.93 2.12
C TYR A 240 -7.59 -5.02 2.25
N LEU A 241 -6.40 -4.81 1.69
CA LEU A 241 -5.27 -5.73 1.83
C LEU A 241 -4.91 -5.96 3.30
N ILE A 242 -4.77 -4.88 4.08
CA ILE A 242 -4.45 -4.98 5.52
C ILE A 242 -5.51 -5.79 6.25
N TYR A 243 -6.79 -5.58 5.95
CA TYR A 243 -7.87 -6.38 6.54
C TYR A 243 -7.73 -7.86 6.20
N LEU A 244 -7.47 -8.20 4.93
CA LEU A 244 -7.32 -9.59 4.51
C LEU A 244 -6.10 -10.26 5.14
N LEU A 245 -4.99 -9.56 5.32
CA LEU A 245 -3.82 -10.09 6.04
C LEU A 245 -4.13 -10.36 7.52
N GLU A 246 -4.89 -9.47 8.17
CA GLU A 246 -5.35 -9.73 9.54
C GLU A 246 -6.37 -10.87 9.62
N ALA A 247 -7.20 -11.04 8.59
CA ALA A 247 -8.14 -12.15 8.48
C ALA A 247 -7.42 -13.48 8.21
N GLU A 248 -6.33 -13.49 7.44
CA GLU A 248 -5.48 -14.67 7.22
C GLU A 248 -4.84 -15.14 8.52
N LYS A 249 -4.30 -14.19 9.32
CA LYS A 249 -3.81 -14.49 10.67
C LYS A 249 -4.92 -15.07 11.54
N ALA A 250 -6.11 -14.47 11.51
CA ALA A 250 -7.26 -14.98 12.27
C ALA A 250 -7.64 -16.41 11.82
N TYR A 251 -7.65 -16.67 10.51
CA TYR A 251 -7.93 -17.99 9.94
C TYR A 251 -6.93 -19.03 10.46
N SER A 252 -5.64 -18.72 10.48
CA SER A 252 -4.62 -19.64 11.01
C SER A 252 -4.83 -19.98 12.49
N ARG A 253 -5.29 -19.01 13.29
CA ARG A 253 -5.62 -19.22 14.72
C ARG A 253 -6.89 -20.05 14.90
N VAL A 254 -7.92 -19.80 14.10
CA VAL A 254 -9.15 -20.59 14.08
C VAL A 254 -8.83 -22.05 13.70
N GLN A 255 -7.97 -22.24 12.71
CA GLN A 255 -7.54 -23.57 12.27
C GLN A 255 -6.76 -24.31 13.36
N ALA A 256 -5.84 -23.62 14.05
CA ALA A 256 -5.13 -24.19 15.19
C ALA A 256 -6.09 -24.58 16.33
N ALA A 257 -7.03 -23.70 16.70
CA ALA A 257 -8.04 -23.97 17.72
C ALA A 257 -8.99 -25.11 17.33
N PHE A 258 -9.32 -25.23 16.03
CA PHE A 258 -10.10 -26.36 15.53
C PHE A 258 -9.35 -27.68 15.69
N PHE A 259 -8.06 -27.74 15.36
CA PHE A 259 -7.25 -28.95 15.53
C PHE A 259 -7.03 -29.31 16.99
N GLU A 260 -6.76 -28.34 17.86
CA GLU A 260 -6.64 -28.56 19.31
C GLU A 260 -7.96 -29.07 19.90
N GLY A 261 -9.08 -28.44 19.54
CA GLY A 261 -10.41 -28.90 19.95
C GLY A 261 -10.73 -30.31 19.46
N ASN A 262 -10.27 -30.67 18.26
CA ASN A 262 -10.44 -32.01 17.71
C ASN A 262 -9.57 -33.05 18.44
N GLN A 263 -8.31 -32.73 18.76
CA GLN A 263 -7.43 -33.60 19.55
C GLN A 263 -7.99 -33.82 20.95
N ASN A 264 -8.43 -32.75 21.63
CA ASN A 264 -9.05 -32.84 22.95
C ASN A 264 -10.32 -33.71 22.95
N ALA A 265 -11.12 -33.67 21.88
CA ALA A 265 -12.29 -34.53 21.74
C ALA A 265 -11.90 -36.00 21.58
N ILE A 266 -10.84 -36.29 20.82
CA ILE A 266 -10.29 -37.65 20.65
C ILE A 266 -9.76 -38.18 21.99
N ASP A 267 -8.98 -37.39 22.72
CA ASP A 267 -8.38 -37.78 24.01
C ASP A 267 -9.43 -38.08 25.08
N ARG A 268 -10.57 -37.39 25.03
CA ARG A 268 -11.74 -37.62 25.91
C ARG A 268 -12.66 -38.73 25.44
N GLY A 269 -12.43 -39.31 24.26
CA GLY A 269 -13.25 -40.36 23.67
C GLY A 269 -14.58 -39.89 23.09
N TRP A 270 -14.75 -38.59 22.82
CA TRP A 270 -15.97 -38.02 22.22
C TRP A 270 -15.96 -38.19 20.70
N GLN A 271 -16.26 -39.42 20.25
CA GLN A 271 -16.23 -39.78 18.83
C GLN A 271 -17.23 -38.96 17.97
N GLU A 272 -18.35 -38.51 18.53
CA GLU A 272 -19.34 -37.68 17.83
C GLU A 272 -18.83 -36.25 17.56
N ALA A 273 -17.93 -35.76 18.42
CA ALA A 273 -17.30 -34.44 18.31
C ALA A 273 -16.05 -34.49 17.42
N ALA A 274 -15.33 -35.63 17.39
CA ALA A 274 -14.17 -35.79 16.55
C ALA A 274 -14.54 -35.69 15.05
N ALA A 275 -14.06 -34.65 14.38
CA ALA A 275 -14.26 -34.47 12.96
C ALA A 275 -13.47 -35.52 12.17
N VAL A 276 -14.19 -36.39 11.46
CA VAL A 276 -13.59 -37.30 10.48
C VAL A 276 -13.17 -36.49 9.25
N PRO A 277 -11.91 -36.61 8.78
CA PRO A 277 -11.50 -35.98 7.53
C PRO A 277 -12.37 -36.50 6.38
N GLU A 278 -12.96 -35.61 5.59
CA GLU A 278 -13.72 -36.02 4.40
C GLU A 278 -12.76 -36.68 3.41
N ASP A 279 -13.13 -37.86 2.90
CA ASP A 279 -12.40 -38.54 1.84
C ASP A 279 -12.32 -37.62 0.63
N ARG A 280 -11.08 -37.28 0.24
CA ARG A 280 -10.81 -36.40 -0.89
C ARG A 280 -11.03 -37.22 -2.17
N ALA A 281 -12.25 -37.17 -2.70
CA ALA A 281 -12.62 -37.76 -3.99
C ALA A 281 -12.03 -37.00 -5.19
#